data_AF-A0A954U4Q2-F1
#
_entry.id   AF-A0A954U4Q2-F1
#
_cell.length_a   1.000
_cell.length_b   1.000
_cell.length_c   1.000
_cell.angle_alpha   90.00
_cell.angle_beta   90.00
_cell.angle_gamma   90.00
#
_symmetry.space_group_name_H-M   'P 1'
#
loop_
_entity.id
_entity.type
_entity.pdbx_description
1 polymer ?
#
loop_
_entity_poly.entity_id
_entity_poly.type
_entity_poly.pdbx_seq_one_letter_code
_entity_poly.pdbx_strand_id
1 'polypeptide(L)'
;MNLAIRQLALKILNFGSCDLCPWANRYVYWLKEPVGWFVLALAASLLVGAFLSPLGWSVAAGLATVIALGLGFPWLATRCVRCQLRPV
;
A
#
# COMPACT_ATOMS: atom_id res chain seq x y z
N MET A 1 -33.12 -18.41 -3.67
CA MET A 1 -31.64 -18.33 -3.73
C MET A 1 -31.08 -19.51 -2.94
N ASN A 2 -30.42 -20.46 -3.61
CA ASN A 2 -30.20 -21.82 -3.13
C ASN A 2 -29.09 -21.89 -2.05
N LEU A 3 -29.33 -22.58 -0.92
CA LEU A 3 -28.40 -22.64 0.21
C LEU A 3 -27.03 -23.22 -0.18
N ALA A 4 -27.02 -24.15 -1.14
CA ALA A 4 -25.82 -24.77 -1.69
C ALA A 4 -24.91 -23.76 -2.44
N ILE A 5 -25.52 -22.82 -3.17
CA ILE A 5 -24.78 -21.78 -3.91
C ILE A 5 -24.08 -20.84 -2.93
N ARG A 6 -24.74 -20.51 -1.81
CA ARG A 6 -24.12 -19.71 -0.73
C ARG A 6 -22.93 -20.43 -0.10
N GLN A 7 -23.05 -21.71 0.22
CA GLN A 7 -21.93 -22.44 0.83
C GLN A 7 -20.73 -22.57 -0.11
N LEU A 8 -20.98 -22.81 -1.41
CA LEU A 8 -19.91 -22.86 -2.40
C LEU A 8 -19.20 -21.51 -2.53
N ALA A 9 -19.97 -20.42 -2.62
CA ALA A 9 -19.44 -19.06 -2.69
C ALA A 9 -18.59 -18.71 -1.46
N LEU A 10 -19.05 -19.05 -0.26
CA LEU A 10 -18.32 -18.81 0.98
C LEU A 10 -17.02 -19.62 1.04
N LYS A 11 -17.03 -20.87 0.55
CA LYS A 11 -15.84 -21.72 0.51
C LYS A 11 -14.77 -21.19 -0.45
N ILE A 12 -15.18 -20.68 -1.61
CA ILE A 12 -14.31 -20.04 -2.60
C ILE A 12 -13.73 -18.74 -2.03
N LEU A 13 -14.56 -17.92 -1.37
CA LEU A 13 -14.12 -16.67 -0.74
C LEU A 13 -13.10 -16.94 0.37
N ASN A 14 -13.31 -17.97 1.18
CA ASN A 14 -12.38 -18.36 2.25
C ASN A 14 -11.06 -18.90 1.68
N PHE A 15 -11.10 -19.62 0.56
CA PHE A 15 -9.89 -20.13 -0.08
C PHE A 15 -8.97 -18.99 -0.58
N GLY A 16 -9.55 -17.91 -1.11
CA GLY A 16 -8.80 -16.71 -1.49
C GLY A 16 -8.30 -15.87 -0.31
N SER A 17 -8.76 -16.16 0.91
CA SER A 17 -8.41 -15.44 2.14
C SER A 17 -7.42 -16.19 3.03
N CYS A 18 -7.01 -17.40 2.64
CA CYS A 18 -5.98 -18.15 3.35
C CYS A 18 -4.63 -17.45 3.19
N ASP A 19 -4.07 -16.92 4.28
CA ASP A 19 -2.69 -16.42 4.31
C ASP A 19 -1.74 -17.60 4.02
N LEU A 20 -1.24 -17.67 2.78
CA LEU A 20 -0.41 -18.77 2.25
C LEU A 20 0.86 -19.03 3.09
N CYS A 21 1.35 -18.04 3.84
CA CYS A 21 2.57 -18.10 4.66
C CYS A 21 2.44 -17.29 5.96
N PRO A 22 1.91 -17.84 7.07
CA PRO A 22 1.68 -17.07 8.31
C PRO A 22 2.97 -16.54 8.95
N TRP A 23 4.09 -17.26 8.81
CA TRP A 23 5.40 -16.87 9.33
C TRP A 23 6.05 -15.67 8.60
N ALA A 24 5.80 -15.52 7.29
CA ALA A 24 6.33 -14.43 6.47
C ALA A 24 5.37 -13.24 6.40
N ASN A 25 4.09 -13.47 6.74
CA ASN A 25 3.04 -12.47 6.69
C ASN A 25 3.42 -11.19 7.45
N ARG A 26 4.04 -11.31 8.63
CA ARG A 26 4.47 -10.13 9.42
C ARG A 26 5.47 -9.22 8.68
N TYR A 27 6.33 -9.78 7.84
CA TYR A 27 7.35 -9.03 7.11
C TYR A 27 6.83 -8.48 5.78
N VAL A 28 6.00 -9.27 5.09
CA VAL A 28 5.50 -8.95 3.75
C VAL A 28 4.13 -8.29 3.78
N TYR A 29 3.53 -8.09 4.97
CA TYR A 29 2.20 -7.48 5.12
C TYR A 29 2.12 -6.11 4.44
N TRP A 30 3.19 -5.34 4.57
CA TRP A 30 3.33 -4.02 3.95
C TRP A 30 3.23 -4.06 2.42
N LEU A 31 3.61 -5.18 1.78
CA LEU A 31 3.48 -5.37 0.34
C LEU A 31 2.03 -5.62 -0.10
N LYS A 32 1.13 -5.97 0.82
CA LYS A 32 -0.30 -6.07 0.53
C LYS A 32 -0.92 -4.69 0.30
N GLU A 33 -0.32 -3.66 0.90
CA GLU A 33 -0.74 -2.28 0.75
C GLU A 33 -0.09 -1.66 -0.50
N PRO A 34 -0.79 -0.79 -1.25
CA PRO A 34 -0.26 -0.19 -2.47
C PRO A 34 1.04 0.60 -2.23
N VAL A 35 1.20 1.19 -1.04
CA VAL A 35 2.39 1.95 -0.64
C VAL A 35 3.64 1.06 -0.56
N GLY A 36 3.50 -0.20 -0.12
CA GLY A 36 4.64 -1.12 -0.01
C GLY A 36 5.31 -1.39 -1.36
N TRP A 37 4.52 -1.49 -2.44
CA TRP A 37 5.05 -1.63 -3.79
C TRP A 37 5.83 -0.42 -4.26
N PHE A 38 5.36 0.79 -3.92
CA PHE A 38 6.08 2.02 -4.25
C PHE A 38 7.42 2.12 -3.51
N VAL A 39 7.45 1.71 -2.22
CA VAL A 39 8.70 1.66 -1.44
C VAL A 39 9.68 0.65 -2.03
N LEU A 40 9.20 -0.53 -2.44
CA LEU A 40 10.05 -1.55 -3.06
C LEU A 40 10.60 -1.09 -4.42
N ALA A 41 9.75 -0.46 -5.24
CA ALA A 41 10.17 0.13 -6.51
C ALA A 41 11.21 1.25 -6.31
N LEU A 42 11.05 2.07 -5.28
CA LEU A 42 11.99 3.12 -4.93
C LEU A 42 13.34 2.53 -4.50
N ALA A 43 13.34 1.49 -3.66
CA ALA A 43 14.57 0.80 -3.24
C ALA A 43 15.29 0.15 -4.43
N ALA A 44 14.56 -0.53 -5.32
CA ALA A 44 15.13 -1.10 -6.54
C ALA A 44 15.72 -0.01 -7.46
N SER A 45 15.01 1.11 -7.61
CA SER A 45 15.48 2.24 -8.43
C SER A 45 16.75 2.88 -7.87
N LEU A 46 16.88 2.99 -6.55
CA LEU A 46 18.11 3.47 -5.89
C LEU A 46 19.29 2.52 -6.13
N LEU A 47 19.07 1.20 -6.03
CA LEU A 47 20.11 0.21 -6.34
C LEU A 47 20.55 0.30 -7.81
N VAL A 48 19.61 0.45 -8.74
CA VAL A 48 19.92 0.66 -10.16
C VAL A 48 20.68 1.97 -10.38
N GLY A 49 20.28 3.05 -9.70
CA GLY A 49 20.97 4.33 -9.71
C GLY A 49 22.42 4.25 -9.22
N ALA A 50 22.65 3.44 -8.18
CA ALA A 50 23.96 3.27 -7.59
C ALA A 50 24.89 2.37 -8.41
N PHE A 51 24.37 1.28 -9.00
CA PHE A 51 25.21 0.22 -9.57
C PHE A 51 25.13 0.06 -11.08
N LEU A 52 24.03 0.48 -11.73
CA LEU A 52 23.77 0.17 -13.15
C LEU A 52 23.69 1.41 -14.05
N SER A 53 22.78 2.35 -13.76
CA SER A 53 22.55 3.50 -14.63
C SER A 53 22.08 4.75 -13.88
N PRO A 54 22.54 5.96 -14.27
CA PRO A 54 22.12 7.21 -13.63
C PRO A 54 20.61 7.49 -13.72
N LEU A 55 19.93 6.93 -14.72
CA LEU A 55 18.47 7.05 -14.88
C LEU A 55 17.70 6.51 -13.67
N GLY A 56 18.27 5.55 -12.93
CA GLY A 56 17.67 5.04 -11.70
C GLY A 56 17.44 6.14 -10.64
N TRP A 57 18.27 7.18 -10.59
CA TRP A 57 18.07 8.31 -9.68
C TRP A 57 16.86 9.15 -10.05
N SER A 58 16.60 9.37 -11.34
CA SER A 58 15.44 10.13 -11.81
C SER A 58 14.13 9.41 -11.47
N VAL A 59 14.08 8.09 -11.68
CA VAL A 59 12.92 7.27 -11.33
C VAL A 59 12.71 7.22 -9.81
N ALA A 60 13.80 7.10 -9.03
CA ALA A 60 13.74 7.12 -7.57
C ALA A 60 13.18 8.47 -7.06
N ALA A 61 13.62 9.60 -7.63
CA ALA A 61 13.12 10.92 -7.28
C ALA A 61 11.63 11.11 -7.61
N GLY A 62 11.18 10.60 -8.77
CA GLY A 62 9.77 10.62 -9.15
C GLY A 62 8.91 9.81 -8.18
N LEU A 63 9.33 8.58 -7.86
CA LEU A 63 8.64 7.72 -6.90
C LEU A 63 8.60 8.36 -5.50
N ALA A 64 9.72 8.94 -5.05
CA ALA A 64 9.79 9.62 -3.76
C ALA A 64 8.77 10.77 -3.66
N THR A 65 8.64 11.54 -4.75
CA THR A 65 7.67 12.64 -4.83
C THR A 65 6.23 12.13 -4.75
N VAL A 66 5.89 11.07 -5.48
CA VAL A 66 4.55 10.48 -5.45
C VAL A 66 4.21 9.96 -4.04
N ILE A 67 5.14 9.27 -3.38
CA ILE A 67 4.96 8.79 -2.00
C ILE A 67 4.77 9.98 -1.05
N ALA A 68 5.63 10.99 -1.14
CA ALA A 68 5.57 12.16 -0.27
C ALA A 68 4.26 12.94 -0.42
N LEU A 69 3.78 13.14 -1.65
CA LEU A 69 2.51 13.81 -1.91
C LEU A 69 1.32 12.95 -1.49
N GLY A 70 1.32 11.66 -1.81
CA GLY A 70 0.24 10.74 -1.47
C GLY A 70 0.02 10.59 0.03
N LEU A 71 1.11 10.52 0.81
CA LEU A 71 1.05 10.43 2.27
C LEU A 71 0.94 11.80 2.95
N GLY A 72 1.56 12.83 2.39
CA GLY A 72 1.57 14.17 2.96
C GLY A 72 0.23 14.89 2.83
N PHE A 73 -0.50 14.66 1.72
CA PHE A 73 -1.78 15.31 1.48
C PHE A 73 -2.86 15.04 2.55
N PRO A 74 -3.15 13.79 2.96
CA PRO A 74 -4.13 13.53 4.02
C PRO A 74 -3.67 14.11 5.36
N TRP A 75 -2.37 14.07 5.67
CA TRP A 75 -1.83 14.68 6.88
C TRP A 75 -2.05 16.21 6.90
N LEU A 76 -1.75 16.89 5.78
CA LEU A 76 -2.04 18.32 5.60
C LEU A 76 -3.54 18.60 5.73
N ALA A 77 -4.38 17.81 5.05
CA ALA A 77 -5.84 17.98 5.09
C ALA A 77 -6.39 17.92 6.52
N THR A 78 -5.96 16.94 7.32
CA THR A 78 -6.40 16.84 8.73
C THR A 78 -5.95 18.03 9.59
N ARG A 79 -4.80 18.63 9.29
CA ARG A 79 -4.28 19.80 10.02
C ARG A 79 -4.98 21.09 9.67
N CYS A 80 -5.49 21.19 8.43
CA CYS A 80 -6.22 22.35 7.92
C CYS A 80 -7.66 22.41 8.45
N VAL A 81 -8.27 21.27 8.77
CA VAL A 81 -9.64 21.24 9.30
C VAL A 81 -9.65 21.69 10.76
N ARG A 82 -10.40 22.77 11.05
CA ARG A 82 -10.71 23.23 12.41
C ARG A 82 -12.20 23.01 12.65
N CYS A 83 -12.54 21.96 13.40
CA CYS A 83 -13.91 21.72 13.83
C CYS A 83 -14.18 22.49 15.13
N GLN A 84 -15.23 23.31 15.14
CA GLN A 84 -15.80 23.85 16.36
C GLN A 84 -17.10 23.09 16.64
N LEU A 85 -17.16 22.42 17.80
CA LEU A 85 -18.39 21.81 18.28
C LEU A 85 -19.27 22.94 18.83
N ARG A 86 -20.38 23.23 18.14
CA ARG A 86 -21.40 24.15 18.64
C ARG A 86 -22.44 23.32 19.41
N PRO A 87 -22.55 23.46 20.74
CA PRO A 87 -23.63 22.82 21.48
C PRO A 87 -24.97 23.43 21.06
N VAL A 88 -25.95 22.55 20.83
CA VAL A 88 -27.37 22.89 20.64
C VAL A 88 -28.10 22.89 21.97
#